data_AF-A0A024TWK6-F1
#
_entry.id   AF-A0A024TWK6-F1
#
_cell.length_a   1.000
_cell.length_b   1.000
_cell.length_c   1.000
_cell.angle_alpha   90.00
_cell.angle_beta   90.00
_cell.angle_gamma   90.00
#
_symmetry.space_group_name_H-M   'P 1'
#
loop_
_entity.id
_entity.type
_entity.pdbx_description
1 polymer ?
#
loop_
_entity_poly.entity_id
_entity_poly.type
_entity_poly.pdbx_seq_one_letter_code
_entity_poly.pdbx_strand_id
1 'polypeptide(L)'
;MRSQFERLHSTIKRITVQPVVRSVTMPTDHGAPGVLSRPTARLAKRPRDLFELWKEYEFGIGGVKPAKLFNEKERGKAKFVFCFRLKFWVLVEGMLKRGHTSDTAIDAIYLKYRRSKSVTAILTLLRHGKPQRNEF
;
A
#
# COMPACT_ATOMS: atom_id res chain seq x y z
N MET A 1 -19.67 -7.94 23.70
CA MET A 1 -18.24 -7.71 24.05
C MET A 1 -17.44 -8.92 23.59
N ARG A 2 -16.59 -8.79 22.57
CA ARG A 2 -15.64 -9.83 22.15
C ARG A 2 -14.31 -9.15 21.84
N SER A 3 -13.51 -9.02 22.89
CA SER A 3 -12.09 -8.71 22.84
C SER A 3 -11.36 -9.96 22.35
N GLN A 4 -10.60 -9.84 21.27
CA GLN A 4 -9.61 -10.83 20.83
C GLN A 4 -8.36 -10.06 20.42
N PHE A 5 -7.70 -9.50 21.43
CA PHE A 5 -6.39 -8.87 21.32
C PHE A 5 -5.41 -9.87 21.91
N GLU A 6 -5.01 -10.90 21.17
CA GLU A 6 -3.96 -11.81 21.63
C GLU A 6 -3.22 -12.47 20.47
N ARG A 7 -1.91 -12.68 20.69
CA ARG A 7 -0.91 -13.36 19.85
C ARG A 7 0.02 -12.47 19.03
N LEU A 8 0.71 -11.57 19.72
CA LEU A 8 2.15 -11.45 19.52
C LEU A 8 2.82 -12.43 20.49
N HIS A 9 3.61 -13.39 19.98
CA HIS A 9 4.83 -13.86 20.65
C HIS A 9 5.62 -14.87 19.81
N SER A 10 6.91 -14.58 19.74
CA SER A 10 8.08 -15.47 19.71
C SER A 10 8.29 -16.39 18.50
N THR A 11 9.31 -16.04 17.70
CA THR A 11 10.34 -17.01 17.28
C THR A 11 11.65 -16.28 16.95
N ILE A 12 12.44 -15.94 17.98
CA ILE A 12 13.89 -15.77 17.81
C ILE A 12 14.47 -17.19 17.72
N LYS A 13 14.77 -17.65 16.51
CA LYS A 13 15.49 -18.91 16.29
C LYS A 13 16.91 -18.59 15.79
N ARG A 14 17.81 -18.56 16.78
CA ARG A 14 19.15 -19.16 16.76
C ARG A 14 20.18 -18.57 15.78
N ILE A 15 21.04 -17.71 16.33
CA ILE A 15 22.38 -17.43 15.82
C ILE A 15 23.18 -18.73 15.91
N THR A 16 23.48 -19.35 14.77
CA THR A 16 24.55 -20.34 14.65
C THR A 16 25.63 -19.74 13.77
N VAL A 17 26.73 -19.35 14.41
CA VAL A 17 27.97 -18.91 13.78
C VAL A 17 28.50 -20.10 12.98
N GLN A 18 28.53 -19.97 11.65
CA GLN A 18 29.32 -20.86 10.81
C GLN A 18 30.62 -20.14 10.44
N PRO A 19 31.81 -20.73 10.67
CA PRO A 19 33.06 -20.19 10.17
C PRO A 19 33.12 -20.42 8.66
N VAL A 20 32.76 -19.39 7.88
CA VAL A 20 33.04 -19.39 6.44
C VAL A 20 34.54 -19.21 6.24
N VAL A 21 35.16 -20.25 5.70
CA VAL A 21 36.54 -20.24 5.20
C VAL A 21 36.69 -19.11 4.20
N ARG A 22 37.62 -18.19 4.47
CA ARG A 22 37.98 -17.11 3.54
C ARG A 22 38.77 -17.69 2.37
N SER A 23 38.10 -17.97 1.27
CA SER A 23 38.76 -18.12 -0.03
C SER A 23 39.11 -16.72 -0.54
N VAL A 24 40.36 -16.31 -0.34
CA VAL A 24 40.94 -15.14 -1.01
C VAL A 24 41.07 -15.50 -2.50
N THR A 25 40.25 -14.88 -3.34
CA THR A 25 40.48 -14.82 -4.78
C THR A 25 40.28 -13.37 -5.19
N MET A 26 41.40 -12.70 -5.48
CA MET A 26 41.47 -11.38 -6.09
C MET A 26 42.23 -11.58 -7.42
N PRO A 27 42.14 -10.65 -8.38
CA PRO A 27 40.91 -10.22 -9.06
C PRO A 27 41.15 -10.22 -10.58
N THR A 28 40.20 -10.65 -11.39
CA THR A 28 40.16 -10.20 -12.78
C THR A 28 38.73 -10.19 -13.29
N ASP A 29 38.40 -9.05 -13.89
CA ASP A 29 37.39 -8.88 -14.92
C ASP A 29 35.96 -8.44 -14.53
N HIS A 30 35.79 -7.13 -14.68
CA HIS A 30 34.62 -6.41 -15.21
C HIS A 30 33.35 -6.40 -14.35
N GLY A 31 33.17 -5.26 -13.67
CA GLY A 31 32.10 -4.99 -12.74
C GLY A 31 30.70 -4.93 -13.36
N ALA A 32 29.76 -5.50 -12.62
CA ALA A 32 28.37 -5.05 -12.63
C ALA A 32 27.89 -5.06 -11.16
N PRO A 33 27.74 -3.91 -10.49
CA PRO A 33 27.05 -3.87 -9.21
C PRO A 33 25.63 -4.37 -9.43
N GLY A 34 25.21 -5.36 -8.65
CA GLY A 34 23.86 -5.93 -8.70
C GLY A 34 22.83 -4.80 -8.74
N VAL A 35 22.22 -4.59 -9.92
CA VAL A 35 21.17 -3.61 -10.12
C VAL A 35 20.01 -4.07 -9.25
N LEU A 36 19.86 -3.49 -8.06
CA LEU A 36 18.62 -3.53 -7.31
C LEU A 36 17.57 -2.93 -8.24
N SER A 37 16.85 -3.81 -8.93
CA SER A 37 15.85 -3.44 -9.94
C SER A 37 14.90 -2.45 -9.30
N ARG A 38 14.90 -1.22 -9.83
CA ARG A 38 14.12 -0.13 -9.27
C ARG A 38 12.65 -0.56 -9.26
N PRO A 39 11.96 -0.52 -8.10
CA PRO A 39 10.59 -1.00 -7.99
C PRO A 39 9.72 -0.41 -9.09
N THR A 40 9.14 -1.27 -9.93
CA THR A 40 8.27 -0.81 -11.01
C THR A 40 7.04 -0.11 -10.45
N ALA A 41 6.74 1.09 -10.93
CA ALA A 41 5.52 1.83 -10.57
C ALA A 41 4.32 1.27 -11.34
N ARG A 42 3.55 0.39 -10.70
CA ARG A 42 2.35 -0.24 -11.28
C ARG A 42 1.23 -0.26 -10.25
N LEU A 43 0.02 0.03 -10.70
CA LEU A 43 -1.19 -0.16 -9.91
C LEU A 43 -1.78 -1.56 -10.21
N ALA A 44 -2.29 -2.22 -9.18
CA ALA A 44 -3.06 -3.44 -9.23
C ALA A 44 -4.25 -3.28 -10.17
N LYS A 45 -4.47 -4.28 -11.03
CA LYS A 45 -5.56 -4.24 -12.03
C LYS A 45 -6.94 -4.32 -11.37
N ARG A 46 -7.08 -5.09 -10.29
CA ARG A 46 -8.36 -5.35 -9.60
C ARG A 46 -8.12 -5.48 -8.09
N PRO A 47 -8.17 -4.38 -7.33
CA PRO A 47 -8.10 -4.45 -5.87
C PRO A 47 -9.32 -5.23 -5.35
N ARG A 48 -9.10 -6.18 -4.44
CA ARG A 48 -10.13 -7.03 -3.87
C ARG A 48 -11.02 -6.26 -2.90
N ASP A 49 -10.43 -5.36 -2.12
CA ASP A 49 -11.09 -4.53 -1.12
C ASP A 49 -10.42 -3.15 -0.98
N LEU A 50 -10.99 -2.30 -0.12
CA LEU A 50 -10.45 -0.95 0.16
C LEU A 50 -9.14 -1.00 0.97
N PHE A 51 -8.89 -2.09 1.71
CA PHE A 51 -7.66 -2.27 2.48
C PHE A 51 -6.46 -2.50 1.56
N GLU A 52 -6.62 -3.36 0.56
CA GLU A 52 -5.63 -3.58 -0.49
C GLU A 52 -5.38 -2.30 -1.28
N LEU A 53 -6.43 -1.52 -1.55
CA LEU A 53 -6.32 -0.23 -2.22
C LEU A 53 -5.54 0.82 -1.39
N TRP A 54 -5.70 0.82 -0.06
CA TRP A 54 -4.91 1.66 0.84
C TRP A 54 -3.46 1.17 0.95
N LYS A 55 -3.26 -0.14 1.08
CA LYS A 55 -1.94 -0.78 1.12
C LYS A 55 -1.10 -0.49 -0.13
N GLU A 56 -1.73 -0.50 -1.31
CA GLU A 56 -1.11 -0.09 -2.57
C GLU A 56 -0.55 1.34 -2.52
N TYR A 57 -1.27 2.24 -1.85
CA TYR A 57 -0.88 3.64 -1.72
C TYR A 57 0.28 3.84 -0.75
N GLU A 58 0.21 3.20 0.42
CA GLU A 58 1.17 3.38 1.51
C GLU A 58 2.46 2.57 1.30
N PHE A 59 2.34 1.30 0.93
CA PHE A 59 3.47 0.37 0.85
C PHE A 59 3.73 -0.17 -0.56
N GLY A 60 2.73 -0.12 -1.44
CA GLY A 60 2.74 -0.86 -2.69
C GLY A 60 2.36 -2.34 -2.48
N ILE A 61 2.19 -3.07 -3.57
CA ILE A 61 1.82 -4.49 -3.58
C ILE A 61 2.89 -5.31 -4.31
N GLY A 62 3.40 -6.37 -3.70
CA GLY A 62 4.31 -7.30 -4.37
C GLY A 62 5.65 -6.69 -4.79
N GLY A 63 6.22 -5.81 -3.96
CA GLY A 63 7.51 -5.17 -4.25
C GLY A 63 7.46 -4.06 -5.30
N VAL A 64 6.27 -3.64 -5.72
CA VAL A 64 6.10 -2.45 -6.57
C VAL A 64 6.21 -1.18 -5.74
N LYS A 65 6.57 -0.08 -6.41
CA LYS A 65 6.64 1.24 -5.79
C LYS A 65 5.27 1.60 -5.16
N PRO A 66 5.21 2.19 -3.95
CA PRO A 66 3.96 2.67 -3.38
C PRO A 66 3.38 3.81 -4.22
N ALA A 67 2.05 3.86 -4.36
CA ALA A 67 1.40 4.86 -5.23
C ALA A 67 1.63 6.30 -4.76
N LYS A 68 1.81 6.52 -3.45
CA LYS A 68 2.17 7.84 -2.88
C LYS A 68 3.47 8.40 -3.45
N LEU A 69 4.43 7.55 -3.79
CA LEU A 69 5.74 7.95 -4.30
C LEU A 69 5.81 8.04 -5.83
N PHE A 70 4.69 7.85 -6.54
CA PHE A 70 4.71 7.89 -8.01
C PHE A 70 5.10 9.28 -8.53
N ASN A 71 6.02 9.30 -9.49
CA ASN A 71 6.41 10.49 -10.24
C ASN A 71 5.36 10.79 -11.32
N GLU A 72 5.34 12.02 -11.85
CA GLU A 72 4.36 12.45 -12.87
C GLU A 72 4.34 11.54 -14.12
N LYS A 73 5.51 11.13 -14.61
CA LYS A 73 5.64 10.20 -15.75
C LYS A 73 5.01 8.82 -15.43
N GLU A 74 5.16 8.34 -14.21
CA GLU A 74 4.60 7.07 -13.75
C GLU A 74 3.09 7.17 -13.58
N ARG A 75 2.61 8.27 -12.99
CA ARG A 75 1.16 8.58 -12.89
C ARG A 75 0.53 8.70 -14.27
N GLY A 76 1.23 9.32 -15.23
CA GLY A 76 0.76 9.49 -16.62
C GLY A 76 0.43 8.15 -17.29
N LYS A 77 1.25 7.11 -17.08
CA LYS A 77 1.01 5.76 -17.62
C LYS A 77 -0.26 5.11 -17.06
N ALA A 78 -0.69 5.50 -15.85
CA ALA A 78 -1.87 4.97 -15.19
C ALA A 78 -2.91 6.07 -14.88
N LYS A 79 -2.94 7.15 -15.67
CA LYS A 79 -3.67 8.40 -15.34
C LYS A 79 -5.11 8.15 -14.92
N PHE A 80 -5.86 7.41 -15.74
CA PHE A 80 -7.28 7.16 -15.48
C PHE A 80 -7.51 6.42 -14.15
N VAL A 81 -6.75 5.34 -13.92
CA VAL A 81 -6.85 4.51 -12.71
C VAL A 81 -6.39 5.30 -11.48
N PHE A 82 -5.28 6.03 -11.60
CA PHE A 82 -4.73 6.86 -10.54
C PHE A 82 -5.73 7.95 -10.12
N CYS A 83 -6.28 8.72 -11.08
CA CYS A 83 -7.27 9.76 -10.80
C CYS A 83 -8.56 9.20 -10.19
N PHE A 84 -9.00 8.01 -10.63
CA PHE A 84 -10.18 7.36 -10.07
C PHE A 84 -9.98 6.96 -8.59
N ARG A 85 -8.78 6.50 -8.24
CA ARG A 85 -8.41 6.09 -6.87
C ARG A 85 -8.01 7.26 -5.97
N LEU A 86 -7.53 8.36 -6.55
CA LEU A 86 -7.00 9.52 -5.82
C LEU A 86 -7.98 10.08 -4.79
N LYS A 87 -9.27 10.17 -5.12
CA LYS A 87 -10.29 10.68 -4.19
C LYS A 87 -10.37 9.84 -2.90
N PHE A 88 -10.23 8.53 -3.01
CA PHE A 88 -10.21 7.63 -1.86
C PHE A 88 -8.95 7.84 -1.01
N TRP A 89 -7.77 7.88 -1.64
CA TRP A 89 -6.51 8.09 -0.92
C TRP A 89 -6.47 9.43 -0.18
N VAL A 90 -6.92 10.51 -0.81
CA VAL A 90 -7.00 11.84 -0.19
C VAL A 90 -7.98 11.86 0.99
N LEU A 91 -9.12 11.16 0.87
CA LEU A 91 -10.08 11.05 1.96
C LEU A 91 -9.47 10.35 3.18
N VAL A 92 -8.84 9.19 2.98
CA VAL A 92 -8.21 8.44 4.06
C VAL A 92 -7.05 9.23 4.67
N GLU A 93 -6.19 9.87 3.88
CA GLU A 93 -5.14 10.76 4.40
C GLU A 93 -5.72 11.93 5.22
N GLY A 94 -6.87 12.48 4.82
CA GLY A 94 -7.58 13.50 5.59
C GLY A 94 -8.03 13.01 6.96
N MET A 95 -8.53 11.78 7.04
CA MET A 95 -8.92 11.14 8.29
C MET A 95 -7.70 10.83 9.18
N LEU A 96 -6.59 10.38 8.59
CA LEU A 96 -5.32 10.16 9.31
C LEU A 96 -4.80 11.46 9.93
N LYS A 97 -4.85 12.58 9.19
CA LYS A 97 -4.46 13.90 9.70
C LYS A 97 -5.34 14.38 10.87
N ARG A 98 -6.57 13.88 10.97
CA ARG A 98 -7.49 14.14 12.10
C ARG A 98 -7.28 13.19 13.28
N GLY A 99 -6.35 12.26 13.19
CA GLY A 99 -6.00 11.32 14.25
C GLY A 99 -6.72 9.97 14.17
N HIS A 100 -7.43 9.67 13.07
CA HIS A 100 -7.99 8.34 12.86
C HIS A 100 -6.93 7.36 12.32
N THR A 101 -7.08 6.08 12.64
CA THR A 101 -6.29 5.02 11.99
C THR A 101 -6.83 4.71 10.59
N SER A 102 -5.99 4.16 9.72
CA SER A 102 -6.37 3.73 8.37
C SER A 102 -7.51 2.72 8.39
N ASP A 103 -7.48 1.75 9.32
CA ASP A 103 -8.55 0.77 9.48
C ASP A 103 -9.90 1.43 9.82
N THR A 104 -9.89 2.34 10.80
CA THR A 104 -11.10 3.08 11.21
C THR A 104 -11.63 3.94 10.06
N ALA A 105 -10.74 4.55 9.28
CA ALA A 105 -11.12 5.35 8.12
C ALA A 105 -11.77 4.50 7.02
N ILE A 106 -11.20 3.34 6.73
CA ILE A 106 -11.72 2.41 5.73
C ILE A 106 -13.07 1.82 6.19
N ASP A 107 -13.19 1.46 7.47
CA ASP A 107 -14.45 0.96 8.03
C ASP A 107 -15.55 2.03 7.99
N ALA A 108 -15.23 3.30 8.28
CA ALA A 108 -16.19 4.40 8.16
C ALA A 108 -16.68 4.59 6.72
N ILE A 109 -15.80 4.46 5.72
CA ILE A 109 -16.17 4.50 4.30
C ILE A 109 -17.09 3.32 3.96
N TYR A 110 -16.78 2.11 4.43
CA TYR A 110 -17.65 0.95 4.23
C TYR A 110 -19.02 1.10 4.91
N LEU A 111 -19.07 1.71 6.08
CA LEU A 111 -20.31 1.96 6.81
C LEU A 111 -21.21 2.92 6.02
N LYS A 112 -20.65 4.01 5.49
CA LYS A 112 -21.39 5.04 4.73
C LYS A 112 -21.94 4.50 3.41
N TYR A 113 -21.12 3.80 2.63
CA TYR A 113 -21.50 3.35 1.28
C TYR A 113 -22.09 1.93 1.24
N ARG A 114 -22.20 1.26 2.40
CA ARG A 114 -22.57 -0.14 2.61
C ARG A 114 -21.47 -1.12 2.18
N ARG A 115 -21.13 -2.05 3.08
CA ARG A 115 -20.12 -3.12 2.86
C ARG A 115 -20.46 -4.10 1.74
N SER A 116 -21.72 -4.16 1.31
CA SER A 116 -22.17 -5.03 0.21
C SER A 116 -21.80 -4.51 -1.18
N LYS A 117 -21.37 -3.25 -1.32
CA LYS A 117 -20.97 -2.68 -2.61
C LYS A 117 -19.54 -3.05 -2.97
N SER A 118 -19.29 -3.24 -4.27
CA SER A 118 -17.94 -3.46 -4.80
C SER A 118 -17.07 -2.20 -4.66
N VAL A 119 -15.74 -2.39 -4.64
CA VAL A 119 -14.76 -1.28 -4.57
C VAL A 119 -15.01 -0.26 -5.68
N THR A 120 -15.23 -0.70 -6.92
CA THR A 120 -15.51 0.19 -8.05
C THR A 120 -16.79 0.99 -7.87
N ALA A 121 -17.85 0.39 -7.30
CA ALA A 121 -19.09 1.08 -7.01
C ALA A 121 -18.89 2.16 -5.93
N ILE A 122 -18.16 1.84 -4.85
CA ILE A 122 -17.83 2.80 -3.79
C ILE A 122 -16.98 3.94 -4.34
N LEU A 123 -15.95 3.66 -5.14
CA LEU A 123 -15.12 4.69 -5.78
C LEU A 123 -15.91 5.57 -6.77
N THR A 124 -16.88 4.98 -7.47
CA THR A 124 -17.79 5.74 -8.34
C THR A 124 -18.66 6.67 -7.51
N LEU A 125 -19.22 6.19 -6.39
CA LEU A 125 -20.00 7.01 -5.46
C LEU A 125 -19.15 8.11 -4.81
N LEU A 126 -17.89 7.84 -4.47
CA LEU A 126 -16.92 8.85 -4.02
C LEU A 126 -16.59 9.88 -5.12
N ARG A 127 -16.63 9.47 -6.39
CA ARG A 127 -16.40 10.37 -7.52
C ARG A 127 -17.55 11.34 -7.70
N HIS A 128 -18.79 10.89 -7.56
CA HIS A 128 -20.00 11.69 -7.75
C HIS A 128 -20.43 12.43 -6.47
N GLY A 129 -20.14 11.89 -5.30
CA GLY A 129 -20.35 12.55 -4.02
C GLY A 129 -19.40 13.73 -3.85
N LYS A 130 -19.92 14.88 -3.39
CA LYS A 130 -19.06 15.93 -2.86
C LYS A 130 -18.46 15.40 -1.56
N PRO A 131 -17.13 15.31 -1.39
CA PRO A 131 -16.55 14.99 -0.10
C PRO A 131 -16.91 16.13 0.86
N GLN A 132 -17.94 15.95 1.68
CA GLN A 132 -18.18 16.90 2.76
C GLN A 132 -17.05 16.71 3.76
N ARG A 133 -16.24 17.76 3.92
CA ARG A 133 -15.09 17.81 4.82
C ARG A 133 -15.43 17.48 6.29
N ASN A 134 -16.72 17.49 6.64
CA ASN A 134 -17.24 17.32 8.00
C ASN A 134 -17.98 16.00 8.24
N GLU A 135 -18.10 15.10 7.26
CA GLU A 135 -18.90 13.86 7.43
C GLU A 135 -18.12 12.67 8.02
N PHE A 136 -16.85 12.86 8.35
CA PHE A 136 -15.99 11.83 8.96
C PHE A 136 -15.01 12.48 9.92
#